data_AF-A0A2I1HR07-F1
#
_entry.id   AF-A0A2I1HR07-F1
#
_cell.length_a   1.000
_cell.length_b   1.000
_cell.length_c   1.000
_cell.angle_alpha   90.00
_cell.angle_beta   90.00
_cell.angle_gamma   90.00
#
_symmetry.space_group_name_H-M   'P 1'
#
loop_
_entity.id
_entity.type
_entity.pdbx_description
1 polymer ?
#
loop_
_entity_poly.entity_id
_entity_poly.type
_entity_poly.pdbx_seq_one_letter_code
_entity_poly.pdbx_strand_id
1 'polypeptide(L)'
;KITSENLAATIIREVVKIFWLRLKVQEPVIQYRWIQNNTLVDKTLMEVANLDDKDEVVNSYVDLCFFPLIGRDIDSNNRKIYTLAKVITKQHQI
;
A
#
# COMPACT_ATOMS: atom_id res chain seq x y z
N LYS A 1 33.21 -2.70 -8.90
CA LYS A 1 31.91 -3.36 -9.17
C LYS A 1 30.81 -2.84 -8.22
N ILE A 2 30.71 -1.52 -8.03
CA ILE A 2 29.87 -0.85 -6.98
C ILE A 2 28.98 0.24 -7.62
N THR A 3 29.19 0.54 -8.90
CA THR A 3 28.52 1.65 -9.61
C THR A 3 27.02 1.43 -9.78
N SER A 4 26.58 0.19 -10.05
CA SER A 4 25.17 -0.16 -10.20
C SER A 4 24.40 -0.12 -8.88
N GLU A 5 25.01 -0.58 -7.78
CA GLU A 5 24.39 -0.56 -6.45
C GLU A 5 24.22 0.87 -5.94
N ASN A 6 25.24 1.71 -6.12
CA ASN A 6 25.17 3.14 -5.78
C ASN A 6 24.13 3.89 -6.63
N LEU A 7 24.01 3.53 -7.91
CA LEU A 7 22.99 4.11 -8.79
C LEU A 7 21.58 3.69 -8.35
N ALA A 8 21.36 2.41 -8.07
CA ALA A 8 20.07 1.92 -7.59
C ALA A 8 19.65 2.60 -6.27
N ALA A 9 20.56 2.70 -5.30
CA ALA A 9 20.31 3.39 -4.04
C ALA A 9 19.95 4.87 -4.26
N THR A 10 20.63 5.54 -5.19
CA THR A 10 20.35 6.94 -5.53
C THR A 10 18.96 7.09 -6.16
N ILE A 11 18.62 6.25 -7.13
CA ILE A 11 17.30 6.28 -7.79
C ILE A 11 16.19 6.05 -6.76
N ILE A 12 16.32 5.02 -5.91
CA ILE A 12 15.33 4.73 -4.86
C ILE A 12 15.16 5.96 -3.95
N ARG A 13 16.26 6.60 -3.54
CA ARG A 13 16.21 7.79 -2.69
C ARG A 13 15.47 8.96 -3.35
N GLU A 14 15.76 9.25 -4.61
CA GLU A 14 15.09 10.34 -5.34
C GLU A 14 13.61 10.06 -5.58
N VAL A 15 13.25 8.81 -5.89
CA VAL A 15 11.84 8.39 -6.01
C VAL A 15 11.11 8.60 -4.67
N VAL A 16 11.68 8.12 -3.56
CA VAL A 16 11.07 8.29 -2.22
C VAL A 16 10.87 9.77 -1.88
N LYS A 17 11.85 10.64 -2.20
CA LYS A 17 11.72 12.10 -2.00
C LYS A 17 10.57 12.70 -2.81
N ILE A 18 10.43 12.33 -4.08
CA ILE A 18 9.35 12.84 -4.93
C ILE A 18 7.99 12.42 -4.39
N PHE A 19 7.85 11.15 -3.98
CA PHE A 19 6.62 10.65 -3.36
C PHE A 19 6.31 11.42 -2.07
N TRP A 20 7.31 11.60 -1.20
CA TRP A 20 7.14 12.35 0.05
C TRP A 20 6.71 13.80 -0.18
N LEU A 21 7.35 14.48 -1.13
CA LEU A 21 7.01 15.85 -1.50
C LEU A 21 5.56 15.93 -2.00
N ARG A 22 5.16 15.04 -2.91
CA ARG A 22 3.79 15.03 -3.47
C ARG A 22 2.73 14.78 -2.40
N LEU A 23 2.98 13.88 -1.44
CA LEU A 23 2.05 13.62 -0.34
C LEU A 23 1.85 14.83 0.59
N LYS A 24 2.89 15.66 0.78
CA LYS A 24 2.87 16.80 1.69
C LYS A 24 2.45 18.12 1.04
N VAL A 25 2.70 18.30 -0.25
CA VAL A 25 2.46 19.56 -0.97
C VAL A 25 1.06 19.63 -1.59
N GLN A 26 0.41 18.50 -1.85
CA GLN A 26 -0.97 18.51 -2.33
C GLN A 26 -1.91 18.97 -1.22
N GLU A 27 -2.65 20.05 -1.46
CA GLU A 27 -3.73 20.48 -0.58
C GLU A 27 -5.06 19.81 -0.96
N PRO A 28 -5.76 19.21 0.02
CA PRO A 28 -5.37 19.02 1.41
C PRO A 28 -4.42 17.83 1.58
N VAL A 29 -3.65 17.88 2.67
CA VAL A 29 -2.62 16.90 3.01
C VAL A 29 -3.17 15.49 2.92
N ILE A 30 -2.55 14.69 2.05
CA ILE A 30 -2.93 13.31 1.82
C ILE A 30 -2.34 12.45 2.94
N GLN A 31 -3.16 11.56 3.47
CA GLN A 31 -2.77 10.56 4.46
C GLN A 31 -2.42 9.25 3.75
N TYR A 32 -1.52 8.48 4.35
CA TYR A 32 -1.25 7.12 3.92
C TYR A 32 -1.31 6.17 5.11
N ARG A 33 -1.79 4.94 4.88
CA ARG A 33 -1.89 3.90 5.90
C ARG A 33 -1.32 2.60 5.35
N TRP A 34 -0.34 2.04 6.06
CA TRP A 34 0.15 0.68 5.81
C TRP A 34 -0.77 -0.31 6.52
N ILE A 35 -1.16 -1.37 5.81
CA ILE A 35 -1.97 -2.44 6.40
C ILE A 35 -1.04 -3.41 7.14
N GLN A 36 -1.40 -3.76 8.37
CA GLN A 36 -0.63 -4.68 9.18
C GLN A 36 -0.74 -6.12 8.67
N ASN A 37 0.30 -6.90 8.95
CA ASN A 37 0.27 -8.36 8.77
C ASN A 37 -0.86 -8.96 9.62
N ASN A 38 -1.47 -10.03 9.14
CA ASN A 38 -2.60 -10.74 9.75
C ASN A 38 -3.88 -9.91 9.88
N THR A 39 -4.00 -8.78 9.17
CA THR A 39 -5.29 -8.10 9.02
C THR A 39 -6.15 -8.85 8.01
N LEU A 40 -7.45 -9.02 8.32
CA LEU A 40 -8.41 -9.57 7.37
C LEU A 40 -8.50 -8.67 6.13
N VAL A 41 -8.52 -9.28 4.94
CA VAL A 41 -8.57 -8.51 3.70
C VAL A 41 -9.92 -7.82 3.55
N ASP A 42 -9.88 -6.50 3.43
CA ASP A 42 -11.03 -5.65 3.11
C ASP A 42 -10.90 -5.13 1.68
N LYS A 43 -11.70 -5.65 0.75
CA LYS A 43 -11.68 -5.25 -0.68
C LYS A 43 -12.00 -3.76 -0.89
N THR A 44 -12.61 -3.08 0.10
CA THR A 44 -12.89 -1.63 0.02
C THR A 44 -11.64 -0.78 0.29
N LEU A 45 -10.62 -1.36 0.92
CA LEU A 45 -9.37 -0.70 1.30
C LEU A 45 -8.12 -1.32 0.65
N MET A 46 -8.24 -2.53 0.13
CA MET A 46 -7.11 -3.35 -0.30
C MET A 46 -7.34 -3.94 -1.70
N GLU A 47 -6.28 -3.96 -2.49
CA GLU A 47 -6.16 -4.69 -3.75
C GLU A 47 -5.19 -5.87 -3.54
N VAL A 48 -5.65 -7.07 -3.84
CA VAL A 48 -4.83 -8.30 -3.71
C VAL A 48 -4.04 -8.50 -4.99
N ALA A 49 -2.72 -8.66 -4.86
CA ALA A 49 -1.80 -8.75 -6.00
C ALA A 49 -1.50 -10.18 -6.45
N ASN A 50 -1.74 -11.18 -5.59
CA ASN A 50 -1.33 -12.58 -5.79
C ASN A 50 -2.50 -13.53 -6.06
N LEU A 51 -3.67 -13.03 -6.44
CA LEU A 51 -4.84 -13.84 -6.82
C LEU A 51 -5.29 -13.41 -8.21
N ASP A 52 -5.41 -14.39 -9.12
CA ASP A 52 -5.90 -14.16 -10.49
C ASP A 52 -7.40 -13.88 -10.49
N ASP A 53 -8.16 -14.57 -9.63
CA ASP A 53 -9.59 -14.33 -9.43
C ASP A 53 -9.85 -13.50 -8.16
N LYS A 54 -10.35 -12.28 -8.37
CA LYS A 54 -10.66 -11.32 -7.30
C LYS A 54 -11.82 -11.76 -6.40
N ASP A 55 -12.54 -12.83 -6.76
CA ASP A 55 -13.71 -13.33 -6.03
C ASP A 55 -13.38 -14.46 -5.04
N GLU A 56 -12.17 -15.03 -5.08
CA GLU A 56 -11.71 -16.11 -4.18
C GLU A 56 -11.14 -15.64 -2.83
N VAL A 57 -11.36 -14.37 -2.46
CA VAL A 57 -10.83 -13.80 -1.21
C VAL A 57 -11.75 -14.12 -0.01
N VAL A 58 -12.11 -15.38 0.19
CA VAL A 58 -12.84 -15.80 1.39
C VAL A 58 -11.82 -16.15 2.48
N ASN A 59 -11.81 -15.37 3.57
CA ASN A 59 -10.95 -15.58 4.76
C ASN A 59 -9.42 -15.50 4.53
N SER A 60 -8.98 -14.69 3.58
CA SER A 60 -7.55 -14.42 3.38
C SER A 60 -7.06 -13.31 4.31
N TYR A 61 -5.83 -13.46 4.80
CA TYR A 61 -5.17 -12.48 5.65
C TYR A 61 -4.03 -11.80 4.91
N VAL A 62 -3.77 -10.54 5.23
CA VAL A 62 -2.62 -9.82 4.70
C VAL A 62 -1.34 -10.47 5.21
N ASP A 63 -0.46 -10.83 4.28
CA ASP A 63 0.89 -11.26 4.59
C ASP A 63 1.88 -10.09 4.47
N LEU A 64 1.81 -9.38 3.34
CA LEU A 64 2.66 -8.23 3.05
C LEU A 64 1.85 -7.09 2.41
N CYS A 65 1.93 -5.90 2.99
CA CYS A 65 1.48 -4.66 2.34
C CYS A 65 2.69 -3.99 1.68
N PHE A 66 2.75 -3.97 0.35
CA PHE A 66 3.87 -3.40 -0.40
C PHE A 66 3.55 -2.03 -1.01
N PHE A 67 2.29 -1.61 -0.98
CA PHE A 67 1.88 -0.25 -1.30
C PHE A 67 0.79 0.21 -0.33
N PRO A 68 0.92 1.40 0.28
CA PRO A 68 -0.02 1.85 1.31
C PRO A 68 -1.36 2.28 0.71
N LEU A 69 -2.40 2.26 1.54
CA LEU A 69 -3.66 2.95 1.25
C LEU A 69 -3.38 4.46 1.27
N ILE A 70 -3.84 5.20 0.26
CA ILE A 70 -3.63 6.64 0.13
C ILE A 70 -5.01 7.31 0.03
N GLY A 71 -5.25 8.33 0.84
CA GLY A 71 -6.55 8.97 0.94
C GLY A 71 -6.56 10.25 1.77
N ARG A 72 -7.74 10.83 1.91
CA ARG A 72 -8.05 11.95 2.80
C ARG A 72 -8.99 11.48 3.90
N ASP A 73 -8.76 11.97 5.12
CA ASP A 73 -9.59 11.69 6.30
C ASP A 73 -9.89 10.20 6.46
N ILE A 74 -8.84 9.36 6.33
CA ILE A 74 -8.95 7.89 6.21
C ILE A 74 -9.59 7.26 7.46
N ASP A 75 -9.45 7.93 8.62
CA ASP A 75 -10.05 7.52 9.90
C ASP A 75 -11.49 8.05 10.10
N SER A 76 -12.02 8.86 9.18
CA SER A 76 -13.35 9.46 9.28
C SER A 76 -14.39 8.74 8.43
N ASN A 77 -15.67 8.96 8.74
CA ASN A 77 -16.79 8.47 7.92
C ASN A 77 -16.86 9.13 6.52
N ASN A 78 -16.23 10.30 6.33
CA ASN A 78 -16.16 11.01 5.06
C ASN A 78 -14.85 10.73 4.31
N ARG A 79 -14.23 9.57 4.56
CA ARG A 79 -12.97 9.17 3.94
C ARG A 79 -13.05 9.23 2.42
N LYS A 80 -12.02 9.80 1.79
CA LYS A 80 -11.85 9.76 0.33
C LYS A 80 -10.60 8.95 0.01
N ILE A 81 -10.79 7.77 -0.56
CA ILE A 81 -9.70 6.90 -0.97
C ILE A 81 -9.27 7.28 -2.38
N TYR A 82 -7.98 7.52 -2.56
CA TYR A 82 -7.37 7.80 -3.87
C TYR A 82 -6.67 6.57 -4.43
N THR A 83 -6.10 5.72 -3.56
CA THR A 83 -5.42 4.49 -3.96
C THR A 83 -5.60 3.44 -2.88
N LEU A 84 -6.02 2.24 -3.26
CA LEU A 84 -6.12 1.08 -2.37
C LEU A 84 -4.73 0.59 -1.96
N ALA A 85 -4.64 0.03 -0.75
CA ALA A 85 -3.41 -0.66 -0.33
C ALA A 85 -3.19 -1.88 -1.21
N LYS A 86 -1.98 -2.08 -1.71
CA LYS A 86 -1.65 -3.31 -2.44
C LYS A 86 -1.05 -4.32 -1.47
N VAL A 87 -1.69 -5.48 -1.40
CA VAL A 87 -1.36 -6.52 -0.44
C VAL A 87 -1.16 -7.86 -1.13
N ILE A 88 -0.26 -8.65 -0.57
CA ILE A 88 -0.13 -10.08 -0.80
C ILE A 88 -0.87 -10.77 0.34
N THR A 89 -1.65 -11.79 -0.01
CA THR A 89 -2.45 -12.52 0.96
C THR A 89 -1.91 -13.92 1.20
N LYS A 90 -2.14 -14.41 2.41
CA LYS A 90 -1.97 -15.82 2.79
C LYS A 90 -3.30 -16.38 3.23
N GLN A 91 -3.50 -17.66 2.95
CA GLN A 91 -4.60 -18.41 3.53
C GLN A 91 -4.29 -18.71 5.01
N HIS A 92 -5.32 -18.79 5.84
CA HIS A 92 -5.16 -19.20 7.24
C HIS A 92 -4.61 -20.63 7.27
N GLN A 93 -3.34 -20.79 7.65
CA GLN A 93 -2.79 -22.11 7.95
C GLN A 93 -3.27 -22.49 9.36
N ILE A 94 -4.06 -23.56 9.44
CA ILE A 94 -4.46 -24.23 10.68
C ILE A 94 -3.23 -24.82 11.35
#